data_AF-A0A919IBY5-F1
#
_entry.id   AF-A0A919IBY5-F1
#
_cell.length_a   1.000
_cell.length_b   1.000
_cell.length_c   1.000
_cell.angle_alpha   90.00
_cell.angle_beta   90.00
_cell.angle_gamma   90.00
#
_symmetry.space_group_name_H-M   'P 1'
#
loop_
_entity.id
_entity.type
_entity.pdbx_description
1 polymer ?
#
loop_
_entity_poly.entity_id
_entity_poly.type
_entity_poly.pdbx_seq_one_letter_code
_entity_poly.pdbx_strand_id
1 'polypeptide(L)'
;MMGLIFLLSWLGQSIAGRAAFNEEQLGNLEDPVSWPRYLTEPDFWNRTLQNWQSELLAVASMAILAIYLRQRGSSQSKPVGSPHTATGVEG
;
A
#
# COMPACT_ATOMS: atom_id res chain seq x y z
N MET A 1 18.39 12.76 -6.94
CA MET A 1 18.64 13.40 -5.62
C MET A 1 17.63 12.93 -4.57
N MET A 2 16.32 13.10 -4.76
CA MET A 2 15.31 12.71 -3.75
C MET A 2 15.33 11.22 -3.39
N GLY A 3 15.45 10.31 -4.37
CA GLY A 3 15.54 8.87 -4.07
C GLY A 3 16.74 8.50 -3.20
N LEU A 4 17.88 9.18 -3.37
CA LEU A 4 19.07 8.96 -2.54
C LEU A 4 18.83 9.42 -1.09
N ILE A 5 18.28 10.62 -0.93
CA ILE A 5 17.94 11.16 0.40
C ILE A 5 16.91 10.27 1.09
N PHE A 6 15.90 9.81 0.35
CA PHE A 6 14.91 8.84 0.82
C PHE A 6 15.57 7.56 1.33
N LEU A 7 16.42 6.91 0.51
CA LEU A 7 17.11 5.68 0.92
C LEU A 7 18.01 5.90 2.14
N LEU A 8 18.73 7.02 2.21
CA LEU A 8 19.56 7.35 3.37
C LEU A 8 18.72 7.57 4.64
N SER A 9 17.60 8.29 4.52
CA SER A 9 16.68 8.49 5.64
C SER A 9 16.03 7.18 6.09
N TRP A 10 15.67 6.31 5.15
CA TRP A 10 15.07 5.00 5.43
C TRP A 10 16.08 4.05 6.08
N LEU A 11 17.36 4.08 5.64
CA LEU A 11 18.45 3.36 6.32
C LEU A 11 18.70 3.91 7.72
N GLY A 12 18.70 5.23 7.90
CA GLY A 12 18.80 5.86 9.23
C GLY A 12 17.67 5.43 10.16
N GLN A 13 16.44 5.41 9.64
CA GLN A 13 15.27 4.91 10.36
C GLN A 13 15.41 3.42 10.72
N SER A 14 15.91 2.58 9.81
CA SER A 14 16.15 1.15 10.05
C SER A 14 17.18 0.92 11.16
N ILE A 15 18.30 1.66 11.16
CA ILE A 15 19.35 1.54 12.18
C ILE A 15 18.86 2.01 13.54
N ALA A 16 18.16 3.15 13.60
CA ALA A 16 17.54 3.65 14.82
C ALA A 16 16.47 2.67 15.35
N GLY A 17 15.69 2.07 14.45
CA GLY A 17 14.72 1.04 14.77
C GLY A 17 15.36 -0.17 15.45
N ARG A 18 16.46 -0.67 14.88
CA ARG A 18 17.25 -1.77 15.47
C ARG A 18 17.78 -1.43 16.85
N ALA A 19 18.29 -0.20 17.04
CA ALA A 19 18.84 0.22 18.34
C ALA A 19 17.75 0.16 19.43
N ALA A 20 16.57 0.71 19.14
CA ALA A 20 15.43 0.65 20.06
C ALA A 20 14.94 -0.80 20.30
N PHE A 21 14.89 -1.62 19.25
CA PHE A 21 14.51 -3.04 19.38
C PHE A 21 15.51 -3.81 20.26
N ASN A 22 16.82 -3.60 20.06
CA ASN A 22 17.85 -4.24 20.87
C ASN A 22 17.84 -3.76 22.33
N GLU A 23 17.48 -2.50 22.59
CA GLU A 23 17.33 -1.98 23.95
C GLU A 23 16.20 -2.72 24.70
N GLU A 24 15.09 -3.00 24.01
CA GLU A 24 13.99 -3.81 24.54
C GLU A 24 14.40 -5.28 24.77
N GLN A 25 15.09 -5.91 23.80
CA GLN A 25 15.63 -7.27 23.94
C GLN A 25 16.56 -7.41 25.16
N LEU A 26 17.48 -6.44 25.34
CA LEU A 26 18.40 -6.44 26.48
C LEU A 26 17.65 -6.28 27.81
N GLY A 27 16.57 -5.50 27.83
CA GLY A 27 15.68 -5.41 28.99
C GLY A 27 14.98 -6.74 29.32
N ASN A 28 14.70 -7.55 28.30
CA ASN A 28 14.08 -8.88 28.41
C ASN A 28 15.09 -10.02 28.62
N LEU A 29 16.38 -9.73 28.81
CA LEU A 29 17.47 -10.71 28.90
C LEU A 29 17.63 -11.57 27.64
N GLU A 30 17.25 -11.04 26.48
CA GLU A 30 17.39 -11.68 25.18
C GLU A 30 18.60 -11.15 24.41
N ASP A 31 19.13 -11.97 23.52
CA ASP A 31 20.30 -11.59 22.72
C ASP A 31 19.94 -10.51 21.68
N PRO A 32 20.80 -9.48 21.53
CA PRO A 32 20.60 -8.44 20.53
C PRO A 32 20.72 -9.01 19.11
N VAL A 33 19.85 -8.54 18.21
CA VAL A 33 19.83 -9.02 16.83
C VAL A 33 20.79 -8.21 15.94
N SER A 34 21.43 -8.90 15.00
CA SER A 34 22.23 -8.25 13.95
C SER A 34 21.33 -7.44 13.01
N TRP A 35 21.87 -6.42 12.35
CA TRP A 35 21.08 -5.58 11.43
C TRP A 35 20.43 -6.37 10.28
N PRO A 36 21.12 -7.33 9.63
CA PRO A 36 20.48 -8.18 8.61
C PRO A 36 19.33 -9.02 9.17
N ARG A 37 19.43 -9.46 10.43
CA ARG A 37 18.37 -10.23 11.11
C ARG A 37 17.19 -9.34 11.48
N TYR A 38 17.44 -8.08 11.87
CA TYR A 38 16.37 -7.12 12.14
C TYR A 38 15.50 -6.82 10.92
N LEU A 39 16.06 -6.85 9.70
CA LEU A 39 15.27 -6.66 8.46
C LEU A 39 14.23 -7.77 8.22
N THR A 40 14.42 -8.94 8.82
CA THR A 40 13.45 -10.04 8.77
C THR A 40 12.45 -10.02 9.93
N GLU A 41 12.64 -9.13 10.90
CA GLU A 41 11.81 -9.05 12.10
C GLU A 41 10.49 -8.31 11.80
N PRO A 42 9.34 -8.74 12.36
CA PRO A 42 8.06 -8.06 12.15
C PRO A 42 8.05 -6.60 12.62
N ASP A 43 8.80 -6.26 13.68
CA ASP A 43 8.90 -4.89 14.20
C ASP A 43 9.39 -3.89 13.14
N PHE A 44 10.41 -4.27 12.35
CA PHE A 44 10.93 -3.44 11.27
C PHE A 44 9.85 -3.12 10.22
N TRP A 45 9.13 -4.16 9.77
CA TRP A 45 8.06 -4.00 8.78
C TRP A 45 6.87 -3.24 9.36
N ASN A 46 6.53 -3.45 10.63
CA ASN A 46 5.47 -2.72 11.30
C ASN A 46 5.78 -1.21 11.32
N ARG A 47 6.98 -0.81 11.75
CA ARG A 47 7.41 0.60 11.75
C ARG A 47 7.44 1.21 10.36
N THR A 48 7.87 0.44 9.36
CA THR A 48 7.91 0.89 7.95
C THR A 48 6.49 1.06 7.38
N LEU A 49 5.61 0.09 7.61
CA LEU A 49 4.24 0.08 7.07
C LEU A 49 3.32 1.05 7.80
N GLN A 50 3.53 1.34 9.08
CA GLN A 50 2.77 2.36 9.81
C GLN A 50 2.89 3.73 9.15
N ASN A 51 4.07 4.10 8.65
CA ASN A 51 4.26 5.34 7.91
C ASN A 51 3.45 5.38 6.60
N TRP A 52 3.17 4.22 6.00
CA TRP A 52 2.44 4.10 4.73
C TRP A 52 0.99 3.65 4.92
N GLN A 53 0.55 3.43 6.16
CA GLN A 53 -0.75 2.87 6.48
C GLN A 53 -1.89 3.73 5.94
N SER A 54 -1.80 5.05 6.13
CA SER A 54 -2.81 6.00 5.67
C SER A 54 -2.91 6.02 4.14
N GLU A 55 -1.79 5.89 3.44
CA GLU A 55 -1.74 5.90 1.99
C GLU A 55 -2.29 4.61 1.39
N LEU A 56 -1.93 3.45 1.97
CA LEU A 56 -2.52 2.16 1.59
C LEU A 56 -4.03 2.16 1.82
N LEU A 57 -4.49 2.67 2.95
CA LEU A 57 -5.92 2.79 3.25
C LEU A 57 -6.62 3.73 2.27
N ALA A 58 -6.01 4.87 1.94
CA ALA A 58 -6.55 5.83 0.98
C ALA A 58 -6.66 5.22 -0.43
N VAL A 59 -5.60 4.57 -0.91
CA VAL A 59 -5.58 3.92 -2.23
C VAL A 59 -6.58 2.76 -2.30
N ALA A 60 -6.64 1.92 -1.26
CA ALA A 60 -7.60 0.83 -1.19
C ALA A 60 -9.04 1.35 -1.15
N SER A 61 -9.32 2.38 -0.34
CA SER A 61 -10.64 3.01 -0.24
C SER A 61 -11.05 3.63 -1.58
N MET A 62 -10.14 4.33 -2.25
CA MET A 62 -10.37 4.90 -3.58
C MET A 62 -10.67 3.79 -4.61
N ALA A 63 -9.90 2.70 -4.63
CA ALA A 63 -10.12 1.58 -5.54
C ALA A 63 -11.48 0.91 -5.30
N ILE A 64 -11.83 0.62 -4.04
CA ILE A 64 -13.11 0.04 -3.67
C ILE A 64 -14.26 0.97 -4.06
N LEU A 65 -14.16 2.26 -3.73
CA LEU A 65 -15.18 3.26 -4.07
C LEU A 65 -15.34 3.40 -5.58
N ALA A 66 -14.25 3.40 -6.34
CA ALA A 66 -14.28 3.44 -7.80
C ALA A 66 -14.98 2.22 -8.39
N ILE A 67 -14.69 1.01 -7.87
CA ILE A 67 -15.38 -0.23 -8.27
C ILE A 67 -16.88 -0.15 -7.93
N TYR A 68 -17.20 0.27 -6.71
CA TYR A 68 -18.59 0.39 -6.24
C TYR A 68 -19.41 1.38 -7.08
N LEU A 69 -18.85 2.57 -7.36
CA LEU A 69 -19.49 3.57 -8.20
C LEU A 69 -19.62 3.10 -9.65
N ARG A 70 -18.62 2.38 -10.18
CA ARG A 70 -18.71 1.77 -11.51
C ARG A 70 -19.83 0.72 -11.59
N GLN A 71 -20.05 -0.05 -10.53
CA GLN A 71 -21.15 -1.01 -10.45
C GLN A 71 -22.53 -0.31 -10.35
N ARG A 72 -22.65 0.80 -9.61
CA ARG A 72 -23.89 1.61 -9.55
C ARG A 72 -24.14 2.48 -10.79
N GLY A 73 -23.12 2.76 -11.60
CA GLY A 73 -23.21 3.60 -12.80
C GLY A 73 -23.56 2.86 -14.10
N SER A 74 -23.73 1.53 -14.07
CA SER A 74 -24.09 0.74 -15.26
C SER A 74 -25.59 0.43 -15.34
N SER A 75 -26.41 1.48 -15.46
CA SER A 75 -27.80 1.39 -15.94
C SER A 75 -27.99 2.01 -17.33
N GLN A 76 -26.90 2.31 -18.05
CA GLN A 76 -26.91 2.87 -19.42
C GLN A 76 -25.79 2.33 -20.33
N SER A 77 -25.34 1.08 -20.14
CA SER A 77 -24.57 0.37 -21.19
C SER A 77 -25.53 -0.58 -21.90
N LYS A 78 -25.79 -0.25 -23.17
CA LYS A 78 -26.67 -0.91 -24.15
C LYS A 78 -26.97 -2.40 -23.89
N PRO A 79 -28.24 -2.85 -23.95
CA PRO A 79 -28.59 -4.26 -23.90
C PRO A 79 -27.86 -5.04 -24.98
N VAL A 80 -27.21 -6.14 -24.61
CA VAL A 80 -26.70 -7.12 -25.56
C VAL A 80 -27.89 -7.90 -26.14
N GLY A 81 -28.43 -7.44 -27.26
CA GLY A 81 -29.59 -8.08 -27.90
C GLY A 81 -30.36 -7.29 -28.96
N SER A 82 -29.81 -6.22 -29.56
CA SER A 82 -30.48 -5.56 -30.70
C SER A 82 -30.07 -6.20 -32.03
N PRO A 83 -31.01 -6.65 -32.88
CA PRO A 83 -30.73 -7.19 -34.21
C PRO A 83 -30.00 -6.18 -35.13
N HIS A 84 -29.16 -6.70 -36.03
CA HIS A 84 -28.31 -5.96 -36.99
C HIS A 84 -29.08 -5.32 -38.17
N THR A 85 -30.31 -4.84 -38.00
CA THR A 85 -31.11 -4.31 -39.11
C THR A 85 -31.84 -3.03 -38.71
N ALA A 86 -31.19 -1.90 -39.00
CA ALA A 86 -31.81 -0.63 -39.40
C ALA A 86 -30.67 0.38 -39.67
N THR A 87 -30.03 0.21 -40.82
CA THR A 87 -29.34 1.29 -41.54
C THR A 87 -30.33 2.40 -41.88
N GLY A 88 -29.97 3.65 -41.58
CA GLY A 88 -30.43 4.87 -42.26
C GLY A 88 -31.85 5.35 -41.99
N VAL A 89 -31.99 6.57 -41.47
CA VAL A 89 -32.47 7.76 -42.20
C VAL A 89 -32.56 8.93 -41.20
N GLU A 90 -31.84 9.99 -41.55
CA GLU A 90 -31.94 11.32 -40.96
C GLU A 90 -33.33 11.91 -41.19
N GLY A 91 -33.85 12.64 -40.21
CA GLY A 91 -35.03 13.47 -40.31
C GLY A 91 -34.90 14.66 -39.38
#